data_AF-U1NF48-F1
#
_entry.id   AF-U1NF48-F1
#
_cell.length_a   1.000
_cell.length_b   1.000
_cell.length_c   1.000
_cell.angle_alpha   90.00
_cell.angle_beta   90.00
_cell.angle_gamma   90.00
#
_symmetry.space_group_name_H-M   'P 1'
#
loop_
_entity.id
_entity.type
_entity.pdbx_description
1 polymer ?
#
loop_
_entity_poly.entity_id
_entity_poly.type
_entity_poly.pdbx_seq_one_letter_code
_entity_poly.pdbx_strand_id
1 'polypeptide(L)'
;MNLNGFDVDIGGRKGDKNLQGGETELCARMQQKYEQGVWYDPEAKVAHKVFNYRTKLCWLIDRAFWQGYSKRAMESFVEDSEAAEETAFLASLVRTYLPRRICQLLHGPDYPKVAQLMMLIILTAIIGVGYLWSMINN
;
A
#
# COMPACT_ATOMS: atom_id res chain seq x y z
N MET A 1 11.37 -17.21 -19.22
CA MET A 1 10.28 -17.25 -18.21
C MET A 1 9.00 -16.76 -18.87
N ASN A 2 7.86 -17.43 -18.63
CA ASN A 2 6.56 -17.05 -19.17
C ASN A 2 5.47 -17.14 -18.09
N LEU A 3 4.90 -15.98 -17.73
CA LEU A 3 3.82 -15.80 -16.76
C LEU A 3 2.48 -15.44 -17.43
N ASN A 4 2.36 -15.49 -18.75
CA ASN A 4 1.17 -15.07 -19.50
C ASN A 4 0.73 -13.61 -19.23
N GLY A 5 1.64 -12.75 -18.77
CA GLY A 5 1.36 -11.34 -18.47
C GLY A 5 0.68 -11.12 -17.10
N PHE A 6 0.08 -9.94 -16.94
CA PHE A 6 -0.67 -9.56 -15.74
C PHE A 6 -2.06 -10.21 -15.71
N ASP A 7 -2.52 -10.57 -14.52
CA ASP A 7 -3.92 -10.94 -14.32
C ASP A 7 -4.81 -9.69 -14.45
N VAL A 8 -5.74 -9.75 -15.42
CA VAL A 8 -6.69 -8.68 -15.74
C VAL A 8 -7.74 -8.45 -14.65
N ASP A 9 -7.87 -9.38 -13.72
CA ASP A 9 -8.81 -9.33 -12.60
C ASP A 9 -8.20 -8.71 -11.33
N ILE A 10 -6.87 -8.61 -11.27
CA ILE A 10 -6.13 -8.21 -10.05
C ILE A 10 -5.36 -6.89 -10.26
N GLY A 11 -4.85 -6.67 -11.49
CA GLY A 11 -4.02 -5.53 -11.84
C GLY A 11 -4.69 -4.59 -12.83
N GLY A 12 -5.61 -3.74 -12.39
CA GLY A 12 -6.17 -2.74 -13.29
C GLY A 12 -7.40 -2.01 -12.78
N ARG A 13 -7.76 -0.96 -13.52
CA ARG A 13 -9.09 -0.34 -13.41
C ARG A 13 -10.09 -1.24 -14.14
N LYS A 14 -10.69 -2.19 -13.43
CA LYS A 14 -11.78 -3.01 -13.99
C LYS A 14 -13.11 -2.46 -13.47
N GLY A 15 -13.89 -1.85 -14.37
CA GLY A 15 -15.07 -1.07 -14.00
C GLY A 15 -14.69 0.15 -13.14
N ASP A 16 -15.48 0.42 -12.10
CA ASP A 16 -15.22 1.54 -11.16
C ASP A 16 -14.24 1.17 -10.03
N LYS A 17 -13.72 -0.07 -10.00
CA LYS A 17 -12.81 -0.52 -8.95
C LYS A 17 -11.35 -0.19 -9.30
N ASN A 18 -10.68 0.59 -8.44
CA ASN A 18 -9.25 0.92 -8.61
C ASN A 18 -8.36 -0.12 -7.89
N LEU A 19 -8.47 -1.40 -8.30
CA LEU A 19 -7.68 -2.49 -7.73
C LEU A 19 -6.17 -2.23 -7.84
N GLN A 20 -5.45 -2.62 -6.79
CA GLN A 20 -4.01 -2.46 -6.63
C GLN A 20 -3.42 -3.81 -6.23
N GLY A 21 -2.44 -4.33 -6.95
CA GLY A 21 -1.86 -5.64 -6.60
C GLY A 21 -1.33 -6.43 -7.78
N GLY A 22 -1.57 -6.01 -9.03
CA GLY A 22 -1.07 -6.73 -10.20
C GLY A 22 0.45 -6.98 -10.21
N GLU A 23 1.25 -6.04 -9.69
CA GLU A 23 2.70 -6.24 -9.54
C GLU A 23 3.02 -7.27 -8.45
N THR A 24 2.38 -7.17 -7.28
CA THR A 24 2.51 -8.13 -6.18
C THR A 24 2.14 -9.54 -6.63
N GLU A 25 0.99 -9.69 -7.28
CA GLU A 25 0.49 -10.94 -7.86
C GLU A 25 1.49 -11.55 -8.85
N LEU A 26 1.98 -10.73 -9.79
CA LEU A 26 2.94 -11.19 -10.79
C LEU A 26 4.25 -11.65 -10.14
N CYS A 27 4.72 -10.93 -9.12
CA CYS A 27 5.91 -11.29 -8.34
C CYS A 27 5.70 -12.59 -7.55
N ALA A 28 4.54 -12.76 -6.92
CA ALA A 28 4.19 -13.99 -6.20
C ALA A 28 4.18 -15.20 -7.14
N ARG A 29 3.56 -15.07 -8.33
CA ARG A 29 3.60 -16.13 -9.35
C ARG A 29 5.01 -16.38 -9.90
N MET A 30 5.82 -15.34 -10.05
CA MET A 30 7.22 -15.48 -10.49
C MET A 30 8.02 -16.29 -9.46
N GLN A 31 7.88 -15.96 -8.18
CA GLN A 31 8.52 -16.67 -7.08
C GLN A 31 8.04 -18.12 -7.02
N GLN A 32 6.72 -18.36 -7.10
CA GLN A 32 6.16 -19.71 -7.04
C GLN A 32 6.56 -20.60 -8.24
N LYS A 33 6.60 -20.03 -9.45
CA LYS A 33 6.84 -20.79 -10.68
C LYS A 33 8.33 -21.01 -10.98
N TYR A 34 9.18 -20.06 -10.59
CA TYR A 34 10.58 -20.05 -10.99
C TYR A 34 11.56 -20.02 -9.82
N GLU A 35 11.08 -19.92 -8.57
CA GLU A 35 11.89 -19.72 -7.37
C GLU A 35 12.81 -18.49 -7.49
N GLN A 36 12.38 -17.52 -8.30
CA GLN A 36 13.11 -16.28 -8.59
C GLN A 36 12.23 -15.08 -8.26
N GLY A 37 12.84 -14.13 -7.55
CA GLY A 37 12.24 -12.86 -7.19
C GLY A 37 12.77 -11.70 -8.03
N VAL A 38 12.44 -10.49 -7.59
CA VAL A 38 12.91 -9.25 -8.20
C VAL A 38 14.38 -9.01 -7.85
N TRP A 39 15.17 -8.60 -8.84
CA TRP A 39 16.55 -8.19 -8.66
C TRP A 39 16.61 -6.67 -8.42
N TYR A 40 17.27 -6.27 -7.35
CA TYR A 40 17.47 -4.85 -7.02
C TYR A 40 18.88 -4.42 -7.42
N ASP A 41 18.95 -3.40 -8.28
CA ASP A 41 20.21 -2.73 -8.64
C ASP A 41 20.31 -1.40 -7.87
N PRO A 42 21.22 -1.27 -6.89
CA PRO A 42 21.39 -0.05 -6.11
C PRO A 42 22.00 1.11 -6.91
N GLU A 43 22.64 0.85 -8.06
CA GLU A 43 23.24 1.88 -8.92
C GLU A 43 22.24 2.45 -9.94
N ALA A 44 21.13 1.74 -10.17
CA ALA A 44 20.09 2.18 -11.09
C ALA A 44 19.40 3.46 -10.61
N LYS A 45 19.35 4.48 -11.49
CA LYS A 45 18.68 5.77 -11.23
C LYS A 45 17.43 5.91 -12.09
N VAL A 46 16.26 5.89 -11.47
CA VAL A 46 14.95 6.01 -12.15
C VAL A 46 14.24 7.29 -11.71
N ALA A 47 13.95 8.18 -12.65
CA ALA A 47 13.18 9.39 -12.37
C ALA A 47 11.67 9.07 -12.34
N HIS A 48 11.02 9.28 -11.18
CA HIS A 48 9.57 9.11 -11.04
C HIS A 48 8.85 10.45 -11.05
N LYS A 49 7.91 10.64 -11.99
CA LYS A 49 7.08 11.84 -12.06
C LYS A 49 5.80 11.67 -11.24
N VAL A 50 5.69 12.42 -10.15
CA VAL A 50 4.43 12.57 -9.42
C VAL A 50 3.62 13.70 -10.08
N PHE A 51 2.48 13.35 -10.68
CA PHE A 51 1.59 14.34 -11.29
C PHE A 51 0.86 15.16 -10.22
N ASN A 52 0.62 16.44 -10.49
CA ASN A 52 -0.01 17.38 -9.54
C ASN A 52 -1.41 16.95 -9.04
N TYR A 53 -2.16 16.16 -9.80
CA TYR A 53 -3.46 15.67 -9.32
C TYR A 53 -3.30 14.60 -8.22
N ARG A 54 -2.17 13.87 -8.20
CA ARG A 54 -1.88 12.84 -7.18
C ARG A 54 -1.51 13.42 -5.82
N THR A 55 -1.31 14.74 -5.73
CA THR A 55 -1.09 15.44 -4.46
C THR A 55 -2.38 16.03 -3.88
N LYS A 56 -3.51 15.90 -4.59
CA LYS A 56 -4.81 16.40 -4.12
C LYS A 56 -5.37 15.47 -3.05
N LEU A 57 -5.94 16.06 -2.01
CA LEU A 57 -6.50 15.32 -0.87
C LEU A 57 -7.55 14.28 -1.30
N CYS A 58 -8.45 14.65 -2.21
CA CYS A 58 -9.47 13.72 -2.73
C CYS A 58 -8.86 12.50 -3.43
N TRP A 59 -7.77 12.70 -4.20
CA TRP A 59 -7.07 11.59 -4.84
C TRP A 59 -6.39 10.69 -3.81
N LEU A 60 -5.78 11.27 -2.78
CA LEU A 60 -5.12 10.49 -1.71
C LEU A 60 -6.13 9.66 -0.90
N ILE A 61 -7.30 10.22 -0.60
CA ILE A 61 -8.38 9.53 0.11
C ILE A 61 -8.92 8.37 -0.73
N ASP A 62 -9.27 8.60 -1.99
CA ASP A 62 -9.72 7.55 -2.92
C ASP A 62 -8.65 6.45 -3.04
N ARG A 63 -7.39 6.85 -3.23
CA ARG A 63 -6.29 5.90 -3.36
C ARG A 63 -6.07 5.07 -2.09
N ALA A 64 -6.17 5.67 -0.91
CA ALA A 64 -6.03 4.99 0.37
C ALA A 64 -7.15 3.97 0.59
N PHE A 65 -8.40 4.32 0.29
CA PHE A 65 -9.53 3.41 0.40
C PHE A 65 -9.31 2.17 -0.48
N TRP A 66 -8.98 2.40 -1.76
CA TRP A 66 -8.74 1.32 -2.69
C TRP A 66 -7.51 0.48 -2.35
N GLN A 67 -6.51 1.05 -1.68
CA GLN A 67 -5.35 0.30 -1.21
C GLN A 67 -5.78 -0.73 -0.16
N GLY A 68 -6.57 -0.31 0.84
CA GLY A 68 -7.13 -1.21 1.84
C GLY A 68 -8.02 -2.29 1.25
N TYR A 69 -8.91 -1.88 0.34
CA TYR A 69 -9.78 -2.82 -0.38
C TYR A 69 -8.97 -3.91 -1.10
N SER A 70 -7.94 -3.48 -1.83
CA SER A 70 -7.16 -4.40 -2.64
C SER A 70 -6.29 -5.31 -1.78
N LYS A 71 -5.73 -4.83 -0.67
CA LYS A 71 -4.99 -5.67 0.30
C LYS A 71 -5.82 -6.88 0.75
N ARG A 72 -7.07 -6.66 1.16
CA ARG A 72 -7.96 -7.76 1.55
C ARG A 72 -8.29 -8.69 0.38
N ALA A 73 -8.51 -8.15 -0.81
CA ALA A 73 -8.73 -8.99 -2.01
C ALA A 73 -7.50 -9.84 -2.36
N MET A 74 -6.29 -9.30 -2.12
CA MET A 74 -5.01 -9.95 -2.41
C MET A 74 -4.66 -11.12 -1.47
N GLU A 75 -5.23 -11.18 -0.25
CA GLU A 75 -4.94 -12.29 0.69
C GLU A 75 -5.29 -13.68 0.13
N SER A 76 -6.17 -13.77 -0.87
CA SER A 76 -6.49 -15.03 -1.56
C SER A 76 -5.45 -15.46 -2.61
N PHE A 77 -4.53 -14.57 -3.00
CA PHE A 77 -3.57 -14.76 -4.08
C PHE A 77 -2.12 -14.83 -3.62
N VAL A 78 -1.86 -14.48 -2.37
CA VAL A 78 -0.51 -14.30 -1.83
C VAL A 78 -0.34 -15.19 -0.62
N GLU A 79 0.86 -15.75 -0.45
CA GLU A 79 1.19 -16.60 0.69
C GLU A 79 1.06 -15.85 2.03
N ASP A 80 0.81 -16.60 3.11
CA ASP A 80 0.62 -16.08 4.48
C ASP A 80 1.77 -15.15 4.97
N SER A 81 2.94 -15.23 4.35
CA SER A 81 4.12 -14.40 4.65
C SER A 81 3.88 -12.90 4.43
N GLU A 82 3.17 -12.49 3.37
CA GLU A 82 2.91 -11.06 3.13
C GLU A 82 1.91 -10.48 4.13
N ALA A 83 0.87 -11.24 4.52
CA ALA A 83 -0.07 -10.81 5.55
C ALA A 83 0.61 -10.57 6.91
N ALA A 84 1.64 -11.36 7.23
CA ALA A 84 2.47 -11.17 8.41
C ALA A 84 3.31 -9.88 8.33
N GLU A 85 3.87 -9.55 7.16
CA GLU A 85 4.61 -8.30 6.95
C GLU A 85 3.73 -7.06 7.15
N GLU A 86 2.48 -7.09 6.67
CA GLU A 86 1.54 -5.98 6.85
C GLU A 86 1.22 -5.73 8.34
N THR A 87 0.99 -6.81 9.08
CA THR A 87 0.72 -6.77 10.52
C THR A 87 1.95 -6.22 11.27
N ALA A 88 3.15 -6.65 10.90
CA ALA A 88 4.40 -6.16 11.47
C ALA A 88 4.63 -4.67 11.16
N PHE A 89 4.29 -4.22 9.95
CA PHE A 89 4.37 -2.81 9.57
C PHE A 89 3.39 -1.96 10.38
N LEU A 90 2.12 -2.38 10.51
CA LEU A 90 1.12 -1.66 11.32
C LEU A 90 1.52 -1.60 12.80
N ALA A 91 2.06 -2.70 13.32
CA ALA A 91 2.62 -2.74 14.67
C ALA A 91 3.76 -1.72 14.85
N SER A 92 4.68 -1.63 13.88
CA SER A 92 5.79 -0.67 13.89
C SER A 92 5.29 0.77 13.77
N LEU A 93 4.25 1.00 12.98
CA LEU A 93 3.59 2.29 12.85
C LEU A 93 3.05 2.78 14.19
N VAL A 94 2.31 1.93 14.90
CA VAL A 94 1.66 2.28 16.16
C VAL A 94 2.65 2.33 17.32
N ARG A 95 3.60 1.38 17.39
CA ARG A 95 4.50 1.24 18.55
C ARG A 95 5.76 2.09 18.44
N THR A 96 6.21 2.40 17.23
CA THR A 96 7.51 3.07 17.03
C THR A 96 7.35 4.42 16.35
N TYR A 97 6.68 4.48 15.20
CA TYR A 97 6.67 5.70 14.39
C TYR A 97 5.73 6.78 14.94
N LEU A 98 4.52 6.42 15.38
CA LEU A 98 3.57 7.39 15.96
C LEU A 98 4.11 8.01 17.26
N PRO A 99 4.58 7.25 18.28
CA PRO A 99 5.10 7.85 19.51
C PRO A 99 6.28 8.76 19.27
N ARG A 100 7.19 8.38 18.35
CA ARG A 100 8.34 9.21 17.97
C ARG A 100 7.91 10.54 17.36
N ARG A 101 6.93 10.54 16.45
CA ARG A 101 6.41 11.76 15.81
C ARG A 101 5.69 12.67 16.82
N ILE A 102 4.94 12.09 17.75
CA ILE A 102 4.28 12.84 18.84
C ILE A 102 5.33 13.50 19.74
N CYS A 103 6.34 12.75 20.16
CA CYS A 103 7.43 13.27 21.00
C CYS A 103 8.16 14.43 20.29
N GLN A 104 8.44 14.31 18.99
CA GLN A 104 9.07 15.37 18.20
C GLN A 104 8.21 16.64 18.09
N LEU A 105 6.87 16.50 18.06
CA LEU A 105 5.96 17.64 18.05
C LEU A 105 5.91 18.35 19.42
N LEU A 106 5.98 17.59 20.51
CA LEU A 106 5.99 18.17 21.87
C LEU A 106 7.28 18.98 22.14
N HIS A 107 8.41 18.59 21.55
CA HIS A 107 9.70 19.29 21.70
C HIS A 107 9.95 20.42 20.69
N GLY A 108 9.00 20.67 19.77
CA GLY A 108 9.18 21.66 18.71
C GLY A 108 8.05 21.59 17.68
N PRO A 109 6.86 22.13 18.01
CA PRO A 109 5.71 22.05 17.13
C PRO A 109 5.99 22.84 15.86
N ASP A 110 5.70 22.21 14.72
CA ASP A 110 5.86 22.80 13.40
C ASP A 110 4.66 22.39 12.54
N TYR A 111 4.09 23.35 11.82
CA TYR A 111 2.82 23.19 11.11
C TYR A 111 2.84 22.00 10.12
N PRO A 112 3.88 21.83 9.27
CA PRO A 112 3.98 20.68 8.38
C PRO A 112 4.06 19.35 9.12
N LYS A 113 4.73 19.29 10.28
CA LYS A 113 4.84 18.05 11.07
C LYS A 113 3.48 17.63 11.65
N VAL A 114 2.69 18.59 12.11
CA VAL A 114 1.32 18.34 12.59
C VAL A 114 0.44 17.84 11.45
N ALA A 115 0.49 18.51 10.29
CA ALA A 115 -0.27 18.11 9.11
C ALA A 115 0.11 16.69 8.64
N GLN A 116 1.40 16.34 8.63
CA GLN A 116 1.86 14.99 8.30
C GLN A 116 1.34 13.93 9.27
N LEU A 117 1.35 14.20 10.58
CA LEU A 117 0.85 13.26 11.57
C LEU A 117 -0.67 13.05 11.42
N MET A 118 -1.42 14.13 11.24
CA MET A 118 -2.86 14.06 11.00
C MET A 118 -3.18 13.27 9.72
N MET A 119 -2.49 13.58 8.63
CA MET A 119 -2.66 12.86 7.36
C MET A 119 -2.29 11.39 7.46
N LEU A 120 -1.24 11.04 8.21
CA LEU A 120 -0.86 9.65 8.45
C LEU A 120 -2.00 8.89 9.14
N ILE A 121 -2.58 9.45 10.20
CA ILE A 121 -3.68 8.83 10.94
C ILE A 121 -4.92 8.70 10.04
N ILE A 122 -5.30 9.77 9.36
CA ILE A 122 -6.49 9.81 8.48
C ILE A 122 -6.36 8.78 7.36
N LEU A 123 -5.24 8.77 6.63
CA LEU A 123 -5.05 7.85 5.51
C LEU A 123 -4.95 6.39 5.98
N THR A 124 -4.32 6.12 7.13
CA THR A 124 -4.28 4.77 7.71
C THR A 124 -5.68 4.30 8.09
N ALA A 125 -6.52 5.16 8.68
CA ALA A 125 -7.90 4.84 8.99
C ALA A 125 -8.73 4.54 7.73
N ILE A 126 -8.55 5.34 6.67
CA ILE A 126 -9.24 5.13 5.38
C ILE A 126 -8.81 3.81 4.72
N ILE A 127 -7.53 3.44 4.79
CA ILE A 127 -7.05 2.11 4.38
C ILE A 127 -7.80 1.04 5.17
N GLY A 128 -7.89 1.16 6.50
CA GLY A 128 -8.65 0.22 7.34
C GLY A 128 -10.13 0.11 6.93
N VAL A 129 -10.78 1.23 6.63
CA VAL A 129 -12.17 1.25 6.12
C VAL A 129 -12.28 0.49 4.80
N GLY A 130 -11.37 0.72 3.86
CA GLY A 130 -11.35 -0.01 2.59
C GLY A 130 -11.18 -1.51 2.76
N TYR A 131 -10.29 -1.92 3.67
CA TYR A 131 -10.05 -3.33 4.02
C TYR A 131 -11.30 -3.99 4.61
N LEU A 132 -11.94 -3.35 5.60
CA LEU A 132 -13.19 -3.84 6.21
C LEU A 132 -14.34 -3.89 5.20
N TRP A 133 -14.44 -2.88 4.33
CA TRP A 133 -15.46 -2.87 3.28
C TRP A 133 -15.28 -4.04 2.31
N SER A 134 -14.04 -4.35 1.93
CA SER A 134 -13.75 -5.55 1.14
C SER A 134 -14.12 -6.83 1.88
N MET A 135 -13.90 -6.91 3.19
CA MET A 135 -14.22 -8.11 3.97
C MET A 135 -15.72 -8.40 4.02
N ILE A 136 -16.56 -7.36 4.00
CA ILE A 136 -18.02 -7.49 4.06
C ILE A 136 -18.63 -7.75 2.67
N ASN A 137 -18.00 -7.27 1.60
CA ASN A 137 -18.57 -7.24 0.24
C ASN A 137 -17.83 -8.14 -0.78
N ASN A 138 -16.86 -8.96 -0.34
CA ASN A 138 -16.30 -10.09 -1.09
C ASN A 138 -16.74 -11.40 -0.43
#